data_AF-A0A1I0BSH5-F1
#
_entry.id   AF-A0A1I0BSH5-F1
#
_cell.length_a   1.000
_cell.length_b   1.000
_cell.length_c   1.000
_cell.angle_alpha   90.00
_cell.angle_beta   90.00
_cell.angle_gamma   90.00
#
_symmetry.space_group_name_H-M   'P 1'
#
loop_
_entity.id
_entity.type
_entity.pdbx_description
1 polymer ?
#
loop_
_entity_poly.entity_id
_entity_poly.type
_entity_poly.pdbx_seq_one_letter_code
_entity_poly.pdbx_strand_id
1 'polypeptide(L)'
;MPCPHKKQLQNYLEEKLSSEEMKHMEEHIDICIDCQKRLDQMLDTSLQLQQTSVEVDDEVLVEKIKAHRKGIRRIYAYGTLGFLIGLFSLKYTSDSFIITKAIMALPYKLAEFMLGIFFSGNRLNQWDLMYRHFVRGMGYFPHHPILGLIVEVVTPALIAMFIGIMLGYLTSDKRVFQRKRIIRFIISGMIVFTLWFAAIYGIYNHTLNKIDGLEDIKSVIIYEKQEYSTSWILKIDQHNLYEEKHLRVISGLSETTPSDAHAPMNYQEGLELLLQFKGGGEIIAHVDLETGTMFMQNRRHYQLSEKTLSLLTEIAWRERDEN
;
A
#
# COMPACT_ATOMS: atom_id res chain seq x y z
N MET A 1 -54.04 -42.54 38.45
CA MET A 1 -54.45 -43.85 37.91
C MET A 1 -53.51 -44.18 36.76
N PRO A 2 -52.98 -45.41 36.63
CA PRO A 2 -52.04 -45.74 35.55
C PRO A 2 -52.75 -45.63 34.20
N CYS A 3 -52.16 -44.88 33.26
CA CYS A 3 -52.72 -44.69 31.93
C CYS A 3 -52.88 -46.04 31.19
N PRO A 4 -54.08 -46.36 30.66
CA PRO A 4 -54.34 -47.64 29.98
C PRO A 4 -53.61 -47.78 28.64
N HIS A 5 -53.24 -46.66 28.00
CA HIS A 5 -52.55 -46.63 26.70
C HIS A 5 -51.03 -46.86 26.78
N LYS A 6 -50.50 -47.11 27.99
CA LYS A 6 -49.06 -47.32 28.23
C LYS A 6 -48.41 -48.40 27.35
N LYS A 7 -49.15 -49.47 26.99
CA LYS A 7 -48.62 -50.54 26.12
C LYS A 7 -48.61 -50.18 24.63
N GLN A 8 -49.39 -49.19 24.22
CA GLN A 8 -49.54 -48.79 22.81
C GLN A 8 -48.52 -47.70 22.40
N LEU A 9 -47.89 -47.03 23.36
CA LEU A 9 -46.88 -45.97 23.10
C LEU A 9 -45.68 -46.46 22.29
N GLN A 10 -45.23 -47.69 22.54
CA GLN A 10 -44.11 -48.28 21.79
C GLN A 10 -44.52 -48.65 20.36
N ASN A 11 -45.75 -49.13 20.16
CA ASN A 11 -46.29 -49.41 18.83
C ASN A 11 -46.54 -48.13 18.03
N TYR A 12 -46.82 -47.01 18.71
CA TYR A 12 -46.88 -45.68 18.09
C TYR A 12 -45.51 -45.23 17.57
N LEU A 13 -44.45 -45.32 18.38
CA LEU A 13 -43.07 -44.99 17.96
C LEU A 13 -42.55 -45.88 16.83
N GLU A 14 -42.99 -47.14 16.76
CA GLU A 14 -42.61 -48.09 15.73
C GLU A 14 -43.55 -48.07 14.50
N GLU A 15 -44.51 -47.13 14.44
CA GLU A 15 -45.52 -46.99 13.36
C GLU A 15 -46.34 -48.26 13.06
N LYS A 16 -46.55 -49.10 14.08
CA LYS A 16 -47.28 -50.39 13.94
C LYS A 16 -48.78 -50.28 14.20
N LEU A 17 -49.28 -49.10 14.55
CA LEU A 17 -50.69 -48.83 14.81
C LEU A 17 -51.42 -48.46 13.51
N SER A 18 -52.72 -48.74 13.44
CA SER A 18 -53.55 -48.30 12.32
C SER A 18 -53.71 -46.77 12.33
N SER A 19 -54.04 -46.17 11.18
CA SER A 19 -54.14 -44.71 11.03
C SER A 19 -55.14 -44.04 11.98
N GLU A 20 -56.24 -44.72 12.32
CA GLU A 20 -57.23 -44.22 13.30
C GLU A 20 -56.71 -44.31 14.74
N GLU A 21 -55.98 -45.37 15.08
CA GLU A 21 -55.37 -45.56 16.40
C GLU A 21 -54.19 -44.61 16.65
N MET A 22 -53.45 -44.24 15.60
CA MET A 22 -52.39 -43.22 15.67
C MET A 22 -52.95 -41.85 16.02
N LYS A 23 -54.03 -41.41 15.37
CA LYS A 23 -54.69 -40.13 15.70
C LYS A 23 -55.23 -40.10 17.14
N HIS A 24 -55.87 -41.18 17.57
CA HIS A 24 -56.36 -41.27 18.95
C HIS A 24 -55.21 -41.26 19.96
N MET A 25 -54.05 -41.82 19.60
CA MET A 25 -52.86 -41.78 20.45
C MET A 25 -52.27 -40.38 20.53
N GLU A 26 -52.22 -39.63 19.43
CA GLU A 26 -51.75 -38.23 19.39
C GLU A 26 -52.61 -37.33 20.27
N GLU A 27 -53.94 -37.40 20.09
CA GLU A 27 -54.89 -36.64 20.92
C GLU A 27 -54.76 -37.00 22.41
N HIS A 28 -54.47 -38.26 22.73
CA HIS A 28 -54.26 -38.69 24.10
C HIS A 28 -52.92 -38.24 24.68
N ILE A 29 -51.84 -38.26 23.90
CA ILE A 29 -50.50 -37.81 24.31
C ILE A 29 -50.55 -36.30 24.61
N ASP A 30 -51.28 -35.50 23.84
CA ASP A 30 -51.41 -34.06 24.08
C ASP A 30 -52.03 -33.72 25.44
N ILE A 31 -52.85 -34.62 25.99
CA ILE A 31 -53.59 -34.41 27.24
C ILE A 31 -52.92 -35.12 28.43
N CYS A 32 -52.19 -36.23 28.19
CA CYS A 32 -51.65 -37.07 29.24
C CYS A 32 -50.16 -36.80 29.51
N ILE A 33 -49.89 -36.05 30.58
CA ILE A 33 -48.52 -35.73 31.07
C ILE A 33 -47.67 -37.00 31.32
N ASP A 34 -48.28 -38.08 31.80
CA ASP A 34 -47.58 -39.35 32.06
C ASP A 34 -47.12 -40.04 30.77
N CYS A 35 -47.86 -39.87 29.66
CA CYS A 35 -47.47 -40.40 28.36
C CYS A 35 -46.41 -39.53 27.68
N GLN A 36 -46.52 -38.20 27.78
CA GLN A 36 -45.50 -37.26 27.28
C GLN A 36 -44.14 -37.53 27.92
N LYS A 37 -44.09 -37.55 29.26
CA LYS A 37 -42.84 -37.78 30.01
C LYS A 37 -42.18 -39.11 29.67
N ARG A 38 -42.97 -40.11 29.30
CA ARG A 38 -42.48 -41.45 28.93
C ARG A 38 -42.03 -41.51 27.47
N LEU A 39 -42.71 -40.79 26.57
CA LEU A 39 -42.28 -40.59 25.20
C LEU A 39 -40.91 -39.89 25.18
N ASP A 40 -40.75 -38.83 25.96
CA ASP A 40 -39.48 -38.10 26.13
C ASP A 40 -38.36 -39.03 26.62
N GLN A 41 -38.63 -39.85 27.65
CA GLN A 41 -37.66 -40.84 28.12
C GLN A 41 -37.27 -41.86 27.05
N MET A 42 -38.21 -42.30 26.21
CA MET A 42 -37.94 -43.29 25.14
C MET A 42 -37.18 -42.66 23.97
N LEU A 43 -37.40 -41.39 23.67
CA LEU A 43 -36.63 -40.62 22.68
C LEU A 43 -35.21 -40.29 23.18
N ASP A 44 -35.06 -39.92 24.45
CA ASP A 44 -33.74 -39.66 25.07
C ASP A 44 -32.85 -40.92 25.10
N THR A 45 -33.45 -42.11 25.22
CA THR A 45 -32.70 -43.37 25.26
C THR A 45 -32.24 -43.82 23.87
N SER A 46 -32.97 -43.45 22.79
CA SER A 46 -32.64 -43.84 21.41
C SER A 46 -31.69 -42.88 20.70
N LEU A 47 -31.47 -41.67 21.26
CA LEU A 47 -30.49 -40.69 20.80
C LEU A 47 -29.10 -40.85 21.44
N GLN A 48 -28.66 -42.09 21.70
CA GLN A 48 -27.22 -42.36 21.78
C GLN A 48 -26.65 -42.41 20.36
N LEU A 49 -26.45 -41.23 19.77
CA LEU A 49 -25.45 -41.07 18.70
C LEU A 49 -24.18 -41.75 19.23
N GLN A 50 -23.73 -42.80 18.54
CA GLN A 50 -22.39 -43.34 18.73
C GLN A 50 -21.39 -42.23 18.41
N GLN A 51 -21.15 -41.36 19.38
CA GLN A 51 -20.00 -40.51 19.41
C GLN A 51 -18.86 -41.48 19.64
N THR A 52 -18.28 -41.95 18.55
CA THR A 52 -16.99 -42.60 18.56
C THR A 52 -16.05 -41.55 19.14
N SER A 53 -15.84 -41.59 20.45
CA SER A 53 -14.76 -40.86 21.10
C SER A 53 -13.49 -41.46 20.54
N VAL A 54 -12.97 -40.85 19.48
CA VAL A 54 -11.63 -41.13 19.02
C VAL A 54 -10.73 -40.68 20.17
N GLU A 55 -10.34 -41.62 21.03
CA GLU A 55 -9.19 -41.48 21.93
C GLU A 55 -7.98 -41.26 21.02
N VAL A 56 -7.75 -40.01 20.64
CA VAL A 56 -6.50 -39.62 20.01
C VAL A 56 -5.52 -39.53 21.17
N ASP A 57 -4.59 -40.48 21.21
CA ASP A 57 -3.51 -40.52 22.19
C ASP A 57 -2.86 -39.13 22.31
N ASP A 58 -2.78 -38.61 23.54
CA ASP A 58 -2.34 -37.24 23.83
C ASP A 58 -0.94 -36.97 23.27
N GLU A 59 -0.10 -38.00 23.17
CA GLU A 59 1.22 -37.93 22.53
C GLU A 59 1.13 -37.58 21.03
N VAL A 60 0.17 -38.15 20.30
CA VAL A 60 -0.05 -37.88 18.86
C VAL A 60 -0.59 -36.46 18.65
N LEU A 61 -1.42 -35.97 19.56
CA LEU A 61 -1.89 -34.58 19.57
C LEU A 61 -0.72 -33.61 19.84
N VAL A 62 0.11 -33.90 20.84
CA VAL A 62 1.29 -33.09 21.18
C VAL A 62 2.30 -33.07 20.04
N GLU A 63 2.56 -34.20 19.37
CA GLU A 63 3.44 -34.26 18.19
C GLU A 63 2.88 -33.45 17.02
N LYS A 64 1.58 -33.54 16.73
CA LYS A 64 0.94 -32.71 15.71
C LYS A 64 1.04 -31.22 16.05
N ILE A 65 0.84 -30.83 17.30
CA ILE A 65 0.97 -29.44 17.76
C ILE A 65 2.42 -28.96 17.63
N LYS A 66 3.41 -29.77 18.04
CA LYS A 66 4.84 -29.45 17.90
C LYS A 66 5.24 -29.31 16.43
N ALA A 67 4.81 -30.22 15.56
CA ALA A 67 5.05 -30.17 14.13
C ALA A 67 4.40 -28.91 13.49
N HIS A 68 3.18 -28.57 13.90
CA HIS A 68 2.49 -27.36 13.44
C HIS A 68 3.21 -26.09 13.87
N ARG A 69 3.63 -25.97 15.14
CA ARG A 69 4.42 -24.83 15.62
C ARG A 69 5.77 -24.72 14.90
N LYS A 70 6.44 -25.84 14.64
CA LYS A 70 7.70 -25.89 13.90
C LYS A 70 7.52 -25.41 12.45
N GLY A 71 6.44 -25.82 11.78
CA GLY A 71 6.09 -25.35 10.44
C GLY A 71 5.79 -23.85 10.40
N ILE A 72 5.00 -23.34 11.35
CA ILE A 72 4.70 -21.91 11.47
C ILE A 72 5.99 -21.10 11.71
N ARG A 73 6.84 -21.51 12.64
CA ARG A 73 8.11 -20.80 12.93
C ARG A 73 9.01 -20.74 11.69
N ARG A 74 9.06 -21.80 10.90
CA ARG A 74 9.81 -21.84 9.63
C ARG A 74 9.25 -20.82 8.63
N ILE A 75 7.94 -20.76 8.45
CA ILE A 75 7.30 -19.79 7.55
C ILE A 75 7.65 -18.35 7.95
N TYR A 76 7.54 -18.03 9.25
CA TYR A 76 7.94 -16.72 9.74
C TYR A 76 9.43 -16.44 9.52
N ALA A 77 10.32 -17.41 9.78
CA ALA A 77 11.76 -17.24 9.56
C ALA A 77 12.10 -16.94 8.09
N TYR A 78 11.51 -17.68 7.14
CA TYR A 78 11.70 -17.39 5.72
C TYR A 78 11.07 -16.07 5.29
N GLY A 79 9.92 -15.69 5.86
CA GLY A 79 9.30 -14.39 5.61
C GLY A 79 10.17 -13.23 6.08
N THR A 80 10.70 -13.30 7.31
CA THR A 80 11.61 -12.30 7.87
C THR A 80 12.91 -12.24 7.07
N LEU A 81 13.50 -13.38 6.72
CA LEU A 81 14.69 -13.43 5.88
C LEU A 81 14.44 -12.81 4.50
N GLY A 82 13.32 -13.14 3.88
CA GLY A 82 12.88 -12.55 2.62
C GLY A 82 12.75 -11.03 2.73
N PHE A 83 12.08 -10.54 3.76
CA PHE A 83 11.94 -9.11 4.01
C PHE A 83 13.31 -8.41 4.14
N LEU A 84 14.23 -8.98 4.92
CA LEU A 84 15.59 -8.44 5.08
C LEU A 84 16.34 -8.41 3.75
N ILE A 85 16.29 -9.49 2.96
CA ILE A 85 16.90 -9.53 1.62
C ILE A 85 16.33 -8.43 0.74
N GLY A 86 15.00 -8.26 0.74
CA GLY A 86 14.34 -7.25 -0.08
C GLY A 86 14.62 -5.81 0.36
N LEU A 87 14.88 -5.54 1.65
CA LEU A 87 15.35 -4.21 2.09
C LEU A 87 16.72 -3.85 1.49
N PHE A 88 17.59 -4.84 1.31
CA PHE A 88 18.91 -4.66 0.71
C PHE A 88 18.92 -4.83 -0.80
N SER A 89 17.79 -5.18 -1.42
CA SER A 89 17.69 -5.42 -2.86
C SER A 89 18.17 -4.26 -3.71
N LEU A 90 18.02 -3.00 -3.27
CA LEU A 90 18.53 -1.81 -3.99
C LEU A 90 20.05 -1.83 -4.23
N LYS A 91 20.81 -2.56 -3.40
CA LYS A 91 22.28 -2.62 -3.48
C LYS A 91 22.78 -3.71 -4.44
N TYR A 92 21.90 -4.44 -5.12
CA TYR A 92 22.29 -5.55 -5.99
C TYR A 92 23.27 -5.12 -7.11
N THR A 93 23.19 -3.87 -7.58
CA THR A 93 24.08 -3.35 -8.63
C THR A 93 25.53 -3.26 -8.18
N SER A 94 25.75 -2.93 -6.91
CA SER A 94 27.07 -2.75 -6.29
C SER A 94 27.71 -4.06 -5.86
N ASP A 95 26.94 -5.16 -5.83
CA ASP A 95 27.46 -6.47 -5.47
C ASP A 95 28.27 -7.08 -6.63
N SER A 96 29.47 -7.56 -6.29
CA SER A 96 30.39 -8.24 -7.21
C SER A 96 30.12 -9.74 -7.32
N PHE A 97 29.47 -10.36 -6.33
CA PHE A 97 29.23 -11.80 -6.33
C PHE A 97 27.90 -12.14 -7.03
N ILE A 98 27.98 -12.97 -8.08
CA ILE A 98 26.87 -13.20 -9.03
C ILE A 98 25.62 -13.80 -8.35
N ILE A 99 25.80 -14.72 -7.40
CA ILE A 99 24.69 -15.42 -6.75
C ILE A 99 23.90 -14.48 -5.84
N THR A 100 24.59 -13.75 -4.96
CA THR A 100 23.94 -12.79 -4.05
C THR A 100 23.34 -11.63 -4.83
N LYS A 101 23.99 -11.19 -5.91
CA LYS A 101 23.45 -10.23 -6.87
C LYS A 101 22.13 -10.72 -7.47
N ALA A 102 22.05 -11.96 -7.94
CA ALA A 102 20.81 -12.51 -8.50
C ALA A 102 19.68 -12.60 -7.47
N ILE A 103 19.99 -13.06 -6.25
CA ILE A 103 19.02 -13.16 -5.15
C ILE A 103 18.46 -11.78 -4.78
N MET A 104 19.32 -10.77 -4.71
CA MET A 104 18.91 -9.38 -4.40
C MET A 104 18.23 -8.69 -5.59
N ALA A 105 18.62 -9.00 -6.82
CA ALA A 105 18.04 -8.40 -8.03
C ALA A 105 16.60 -8.84 -8.28
N LEU A 106 16.26 -10.09 -7.96
CA LEU A 106 14.95 -10.66 -8.25
C LEU A 106 13.80 -9.86 -7.61
N PRO A 107 13.78 -9.58 -6.29
CA PRO A 107 12.75 -8.75 -5.70
C PRO A 107 12.73 -7.32 -6.25
N TYR A 108 13.90 -6.73 -6.52
CA TYR A 108 13.99 -5.37 -7.07
C TYR A 108 13.34 -5.28 -8.45
N LYS A 109 13.67 -6.20 -9.35
CA LYS A 109 13.16 -6.19 -10.72
C LYS A 109 11.68 -6.58 -10.81
N LEU A 110 11.21 -7.45 -9.92
CA LEU A 110 9.78 -7.71 -9.78
C LEU A 110 9.04 -6.47 -9.26
N ALA A 111 9.63 -5.72 -8.33
CA ALA A 111 9.04 -4.45 -7.87
C ALA A 111 8.95 -3.44 -9.01
N GLU A 112 10.03 -3.28 -9.77
CA GLU A 112 10.07 -2.39 -10.92
C GLU A 112 9.00 -2.77 -11.95
N PHE A 113 8.90 -4.05 -12.29
CA PHE A 113 7.87 -4.55 -13.20
C PHE A 113 6.45 -4.26 -12.68
N MET A 114 6.14 -4.58 -11.43
CA MET A 114 4.80 -4.35 -10.87
C MET A 114 4.46 -2.86 -10.79
N LEU A 115 5.40 -2.03 -10.36
CA LEU A 115 5.21 -0.57 -10.36
C LEU A 115 5.04 -0.03 -11.78
N GLY A 116 5.72 -0.60 -12.77
CA GLY A 116 5.56 -0.25 -14.19
C GLY A 116 4.16 -0.46 -14.73
N ILE A 117 3.43 -1.46 -14.25
CA ILE A 117 2.04 -1.71 -14.66
C ILE A 117 1.12 -0.54 -14.26
N PHE A 118 1.32 0.03 -13.07
CA PHE A 118 0.40 1.01 -12.50
C PHE A 118 0.88 2.46 -12.60
N PHE A 119 2.20 2.69 -12.65
CA PHE A 119 2.80 4.01 -12.52
C PHE A 119 3.73 4.39 -13.68
N SER A 120 3.79 3.61 -14.77
CA SER A 120 4.62 3.95 -15.93
C SER A 120 4.30 5.32 -16.54
N GLY A 121 3.03 5.73 -16.50
CA GLY A 121 2.59 7.07 -16.96
C GLY A 121 3.20 8.24 -16.19
N ASN A 122 3.76 8.00 -15.00
CA ASN A 122 4.39 9.03 -14.18
C ASN A 122 5.87 9.25 -14.52
N ARG A 123 6.48 8.40 -15.37
CA ARG A 123 7.89 8.54 -15.72
C ARG A 123 8.09 9.81 -16.55
N LEU A 124 9.12 10.57 -16.19
CA LEU A 124 9.58 11.71 -16.99
C LEU A 124 10.11 11.23 -18.35
N ASN A 125 9.97 12.07 -19.38
CA ASN A 125 10.55 11.79 -20.69
C ASN A 125 12.08 11.91 -20.63
N GLN A 126 12.77 11.28 -21.60
CA GLN A 126 14.24 11.29 -21.66
C GLN A 126 14.85 12.70 -21.68
N TRP A 127 14.18 13.66 -22.32
CA TRP A 127 14.61 15.05 -22.34
C TRP A 127 14.50 15.72 -20.96
N ASP A 128 13.42 15.45 -20.22
CA ASP A 128 13.20 15.99 -18.87
C ASP A 128 14.18 15.37 -17.85
N LEU A 129 14.65 14.15 -18.09
CA LEU A 129 15.66 13.47 -17.29
C LEU A 129 17.05 14.12 -17.43
N MET A 130 17.37 14.69 -18.60
CA MET A 130 18.67 15.34 -18.86
C MET A 130 18.86 16.62 -18.03
N TYR A 131 17.77 17.36 -17.78
CA TYR A 131 17.79 18.58 -16.97
C TYR A 131 17.70 18.32 -15.47
N ARG A 132 17.45 17.07 -15.04
CA ARG A 132 17.33 16.74 -13.63
C ARG A 132 18.62 16.14 -13.10
N HIS A 133 19.27 16.85 -12.20
CA HIS A 133 20.51 16.37 -11.57
C HIS A 133 20.30 15.18 -10.62
N PHE A 134 19.05 14.85 -10.26
CA PHE A 134 18.75 13.72 -9.40
C PHE A 134 17.38 13.09 -9.64
N VAL A 135 17.35 11.89 -10.20
CA VAL A 135 16.17 11.02 -10.28
C VAL A 135 16.48 9.78 -9.44
N ARG A 136 15.78 9.63 -8.31
CA ARG A 136 16.03 8.51 -7.38
C ARG A 136 15.19 7.29 -7.76
N GLY A 137 15.80 6.12 -7.61
CA GLY A 137 15.12 4.82 -7.68
C GLY A 137 14.59 4.45 -9.06
N MET A 138 13.44 3.76 -9.07
CA MET A 138 12.81 3.21 -10.29
C MET A 138 12.18 4.27 -11.22
N GLY A 139 12.23 5.55 -10.84
CA GLY A 139 11.81 6.68 -11.69
C GLY A 139 10.30 6.92 -11.80
N TYR A 140 9.47 6.21 -11.05
CA TYR A 140 8.00 6.31 -11.13
C TYR A 140 7.39 7.47 -10.32
N PHE A 141 8.16 8.08 -9.42
CA PHE A 141 7.69 9.16 -8.54
C PHE A 141 8.62 10.37 -8.66
N PRO A 142 8.73 10.97 -9.86
CA PRO A 142 9.67 12.06 -10.08
C PRO A 142 9.42 13.22 -9.12
N HIS A 143 8.19 13.63 -8.87
CA HIS A 143 7.92 14.82 -8.05
C HIS A 143 7.88 14.55 -6.54
N HIS A 144 8.27 13.36 -6.07
CA HIS A 144 8.24 13.02 -4.65
C HIS A 144 9.39 12.07 -4.28
N PRO A 145 10.63 12.58 -4.08
CA PRO A 145 11.82 11.76 -3.88
C PRO A 145 11.76 10.87 -2.63
N ILE A 146 11.11 11.34 -1.56
CA ILE A 146 10.93 10.59 -0.31
C ILE A 146 10.01 9.38 -0.56
N LEU A 147 8.87 9.59 -1.22
CA LEU A 147 7.98 8.49 -1.59
C LEU A 147 8.69 7.53 -2.53
N GLY A 148 9.44 8.04 -3.52
CA GLY A 148 10.29 7.24 -4.40
C GLY A 148 11.22 6.30 -3.62
N LEU A 149 11.94 6.82 -2.62
CA LEU A 149 12.82 6.03 -1.75
C LEU A 149 12.05 4.98 -0.93
N ILE A 150 10.93 5.37 -0.32
CA ILE A 150 10.11 4.45 0.47
C ILE A 150 9.62 3.30 -0.42
N VAL A 151 9.11 3.61 -1.61
CA VAL A 151 8.61 2.61 -2.57
C VAL A 151 9.73 1.70 -3.06
N GLU A 152 10.92 2.26 -3.32
CA GLU A 152 12.11 1.53 -3.73
C GLU A 152 12.62 0.54 -2.67
N VAL A 153 12.47 0.86 -1.38
CA VAL A 153 12.89 -0.01 -0.27
C VAL A 153 11.80 -1.01 0.10
N VAL A 154 10.56 -0.54 0.28
CA VAL A 154 9.47 -1.33 0.84
C VAL A 154 8.88 -2.30 -0.18
N THR A 155 8.74 -1.92 -1.45
CA THR A 155 8.10 -2.79 -2.45
C THR A 155 8.91 -4.06 -2.71
N PRO A 156 10.24 -4.00 -2.94
CA PRO A 156 11.06 -5.21 -3.01
C PRO A 156 11.05 -6.02 -1.71
N ALA A 157 11.02 -5.38 -0.54
CA ALA A 157 10.93 -6.05 0.76
C ALA A 157 9.63 -6.86 0.91
N LEU A 158 8.49 -6.29 0.52
CA LEU A 158 7.22 -7.01 0.50
C LEU A 158 7.28 -8.19 -0.47
N ILE A 159 7.75 -8.00 -1.70
CA ILE A 159 7.87 -9.07 -2.70
C ILE A 159 8.76 -10.21 -2.19
N ALA A 160 9.94 -9.88 -1.67
CA ALA A 160 10.87 -10.85 -1.14
C ALA A 160 10.30 -11.59 0.08
N MET A 161 9.56 -10.90 0.95
CA MET A 161 8.81 -11.52 2.05
C MET A 161 7.76 -12.51 1.52
N PHE A 162 7.00 -12.15 0.49
CA PHE A 162 6.02 -13.05 -0.13
C PHE A 162 6.68 -14.29 -0.74
N ILE A 163 7.79 -14.11 -1.47
CA ILE A 163 8.58 -15.22 -2.02
C ILE A 163 9.12 -16.10 -0.88
N GLY A 164 9.69 -15.50 0.17
CA GLY A 164 10.20 -16.20 1.33
C GLY A 164 9.12 -17.02 2.03
N ILE A 165 7.95 -16.44 2.29
CA ILE A 165 6.81 -17.16 2.88
C ILE A 165 6.37 -18.30 1.96
N MET A 166 6.30 -18.11 0.64
CA MET A 166 5.97 -19.17 -0.31
C MET A 166 6.98 -20.32 -0.26
N LEU A 167 8.29 -20.03 -0.19
CA LEU A 167 9.33 -21.03 0.00
C LEU A 167 9.20 -21.74 1.35
N GLY A 168 8.87 -21.00 2.42
CA GLY A 168 8.60 -21.55 3.74
C GLY A 168 7.40 -22.51 3.74
N TYR A 169 6.36 -22.18 2.96
CA TYR A 169 5.23 -23.08 2.73
C TYR A 169 5.66 -24.33 1.95
N LEU A 170 6.36 -24.19 0.82
CA LEU A 170 6.79 -25.30 -0.04
C LEU A 170 7.77 -26.27 0.65
N THR A 171 8.61 -25.76 1.55
CA THR A 171 9.59 -26.54 2.31
C THR A 171 9.02 -27.11 3.62
N SER A 172 7.79 -26.75 4.00
CA SER A 172 7.10 -27.33 5.16
C SER A 172 6.59 -28.73 4.83
N ASP A 173 6.16 -29.49 5.85
CA ASP A 173 5.82 -30.91 5.72
C ASP A 173 4.49 -31.16 4.98
N LYS A 174 4.42 -32.18 4.10
CA LYS A 174 3.33 -32.44 3.14
C LYS A 174 1.93 -32.57 3.79
N ARG A 175 1.86 -32.91 5.07
CA ARG A 175 0.61 -33.13 5.84
C ARG A 175 -0.07 -31.82 6.27
N VAL A 176 0.62 -30.68 6.23
CA VAL A 176 0.09 -29.35 6.60
C VAL A 176 -0.42 -28.57 5.37
N PHE A 177 -0.21 -29.09 4.15
CA PHE A 177 -0.62 -28.47 2.89
C PHE A 177 -2.11 -28.68 2.61
N GLN A 178 -2.93 -27.85 3.23
CA GLN A 178 -4.29 -27.66 2.75
C GLN A 178 -4.25 -26.61 1.63
N ARG A 179 -4.63 -26.98 0.39
CA ARG A 179 -4.76 -26.03 -0.74
C ARG A 179 -5.48 -24.73 -0.34
N LYS A 180 -6.46 -24.85 0.56
CA LYS A 180 -7.19 -23.73 1.18
C LYS A 180 -6.28 -22.71 1.89
N ARG A 181 -5.20 -23.13 2.54
CA ARG A 181 -4.25 -22.22 3.25
C ARG A 181 -3.38 -21.43 2.27
N ILE A 182 -2.91 -22.05 1.18
CA ILE A 182 -2.14 -21.35 0.13
C ILE A 182 -3.03 -20.31 -0.56
N ILE A 183 -4.28 -20.66 -0.89
CA ILE A 183 -5.22 -19.71 -1.49
C ILE A 183 -5.46 -18.51 -0.56
N ARG A 184 -5.69 -18.74 0.74
CA ARG A 184 -5.83 -17.65 1.71
C ARG A 184 -4.58 -16.77 1.80
N PHE A 185 -3.39 -17.36 1.71
CA PHE A 185 -2.14 -16.60 1.69
C PHE A 185 -2.03 -15.72 0.44
N ILE A 186 -2.33 -16.25 -0.74
CA ILE A 186 -2.33 -15.49 -2.00
C ILE A 186 -3.34 -14.33 -1.92
N ILE A 187 -4.56 -14.60 -1.46
CA ILE A 187 -5.60 -13.56 -1.28
C ILE A 187 -5.14 -12.50 -0.27
N SER A 188 -4.58 -12.91 0.87
CA SER A 188 -4.03 -11.97 1.85
C SER A 188 -2.92 -11.12 1.24
N GLY A 189 -2.08 -11.70 0.39
CA GLY A 189 -1.04 -10.97 -0.32
C GLY A 189 -1.57 -9.97 -1.32
N MET A 190 -2.57 -10.37 -2.11
CA MET A 190 -3.28 -9.46 -3.00
C MET A 190 -3.85 -8.27 -2.23
N ILE A 191 -4.52 -8.49 -1.10
CA ILE A 191 -5.05 -7.41 -0.26
C ILE A 191 -3.93 -6.46 0.21
N VAL A 192 -2.82 -6.99 0.72
CA VAL A 192 -1.69 -6.18 1.18
C VAL A 192 -1.11 -5.35 0.04
N PHE A 193 -0.90 -5.94 -1.14
CA PHE A 193 -0.42 -5.20 -2.30
C PHE A 193 -1.45 -4.16 -2.76
N THR A 194 -2.74 -4.49 -2.88
CA THR A 194 -3.77 -3.53 -3.25
C THR A 194 -3.79 -2.33 -2.31
N LEU A 195 -3.73 -2.55 -0.99
CA LEU A 195 -3.67 -1.47 -0.01
C LEU A 195 -2.39 -0.64 -0.15
N TRP A 196 -1.24 -1.29 -0.38
CA TRP A 196 0.04 -0.62 -0.58
C TRP A 196 0.03 0.27 -1.83
N PHE A 197 -0.39 -0.27 -2.97
CA PHE A 197 -0.48 0.46 -4.23
C PHE A 197 -1.51 1.60 -4.16
N ALA A 198 -2.67 1.37 -3.51
CA ALA A 198 -3.67 2.41 -3.29
C ALA A 198 -3.14 3.55 -2.40
N ALA A 199 -2.39 3.23 -1.34
CA ALA A 199 -1.76 4.24 -0.48
C ALA A 199 -0.72 5.06 -1.25
N ILE A 200 0.16 4.42 -2.02
CA ILE A 200 1.15 5.11 -2.86
C ILE A 200 0.46 6.03 -3.87
N TYR A 201 -0.56 5.51 -4.56
CA TYR A 201 -1.33 6.29 -5.55
C TYR A 201 -1.99 7.51 -4.90
N GLY A 202 -2.64 7.33 -3.73
CA GLY A 202 -3.26 8.41 -2.99
C GLY A 202 -2.28 9.49 -2.54
N ILE A 203 -1.14 9.10 -1.95
CA ILE A 203 -0.10 10.03 -1.50
C ILE A 203 0.49 10.80 -2.69
N TYR A 204 0.77 10.09 -3.80
CA TYR A 204 1.37 10.72 -4.96
C TYR A 204 0.41 11.69 -5.66
N ASN A 205 -0.84 11.29 -5.90
CA ASN A 205 -1.83 12.20 -6.49
C ASN A 205 -2.12 13.41 -5.60
N HIS A 206 -2.17 13.22 -4.28
CA HIS A 206 -2.29 14.35 -3.35
C HIS A 206 -1.11 15.31 -3.50
N THR A 207 0.10 14.79 -3.69
CA THR A 207 1.30 15.61 -3.93
C THR A 207 1.22 16.34 -5.26
N LEU A 208 0.77 15.67 -6.33
CA LEU A 208 0.58 16.30 -7.64
C LEU A 208 -0.47 17.41 -7.60
N ASN A 209 -1.59 17.20 -6.92
CA ASN A 209 -2.63 18.23 -6.77
C ASN A 209 -2.09 19.46 -6.03
N LYS A 210 -1.27 19.28 -4.99
CA LYS A 210 -0.61 20.39 -4.30
C LYS A 210 0.36 21.15 -5.20
N ILE A 211 1.14 20.42 -5.98
CA ILE A 211 2.08 21.00 -6.96
C ILE A 211 1.31 21.81 -8.00
N ASP A 212 0.24 21.23 -8.53
CA ASP A 212 -0.62 21.84 -9.55
C ASP A 212 -1.34 23.10 -9.02
N GLY A 213 -1.75 23.10 -7.76
CA GLY A 213 -2.35 24.25 -7.08
C GLY A 213 -1.35 25.24 -6.49
N LEU A 214 -0.04 24.96 -6.56
CA LEU A 214 1.01 25.72 -5.87
C LEU A 214 0.74 25.93 -4.37
N GLU A 215 0.07 24.95 -3.74
CA GLU A 215 -0.37 25.00 -2.35
C GLU A 215 0.71 24.49 -1.39
N ASP A 216 0.86 25.10 -0.22
CA ASP A 216 1.80 24.65 0.82
C ASP A 216 3.29 24.62 0.38
N ILE A 217 3.73 25.61 -0.40
CA ILE A 217 5.16 25.81 -0.70
C ILE A 217 5.91 26.01 0.62
N LYS A 218 6.85 25.11 0.91
CA LYS A 218 7.70 25.09 2.11
C LYS A 218 8.96 25.91 1.90
N SER A 219 9.58 25.78 0.73
CA SER A 219 10.83 26.45 0.39
C SER A 219 11.00 26.57 -1.11
N VAL A 220 11.77 27.57 -1.51
CA VAL A 220 12.10 27.88 -2.90
C VAL A 220 13.61 28.04 -2.98
N ILE A 221 14.25 27.32 -3.89
CA ILE A 221 15.66 27.55 -4.24
C ILE A 221 15.68 28.23 -5.59
N ILE A 222 16.33 29.39 -5.65
CA ILE A 222 16.42 30.23 -6.84
C ILE A 222 17.80 30.01 -7.47
N TYR A 223 17.77 29.65 -8.73
CA TYR A 223 18.92 29.58 -9.61
C TYR A 223 18.76 30.59 -10.72
N GLU A 224 19.86 31.17 -11.16
CA GLU A 224 19.89 31.90 -12.40
C GLU A 224 20.18 30.92 -13.53
N LYS A 225 19.44 31.05 -14.63
CA LYS A 225 19.65 30.26 -15.82
C LYS A 225 20.15 31.14 -16.96
N GLN A 226 21.27 30.74 -17.53
CA GLN A 226 21.84 31.28 -18.76
C GLN A 226 21.98 30.13 -19.77
N GLU A 227 22.19 30.45 -21.05
CA GLU A 227 22.12 29.50 -22.16
C GLU A 227 22.92 28.19 -21.93
N TYR A 228 24.04 28.25 -21.21
CA TYR A 228 24.91 27.10 -20.94
C TYR A 228 25.26 26.89 -19.46
N SER A 229 24.63 27.62 -18.53
CA SER A 229 24.95 27.52 -17.11
C SER A 229 23.79 27.82 -16.19
N THR A 230 23.72 27.10 -15.08
CA THR A 230 22.86 27.44 -13.94
C THR A 230 23.72 27.75 -12.73
N SER A 231 23.50 28.91 -12.13
CA SER A 231 24.19 29.34 -10.90
C SER A 231 23.20 29.44 -9.76
N TRP A 232 23.58 28.92 -8.60
CA TRP A 232 22.77 29.06 -7.38
C TRP A 232 22.82 30.51 -6.91
N ILE A 233 21.64 31.09 -6.60
CA ILE A 233 21.54 32.45 -6.06
C ILE A 233 21.19 32.40 -4.57
N LEU A 234 20.03 31.83 -4.25
CA LEU A 234 19.46 31.92 -2.90
C LEU A 234 18.57 30.72 -2.59
N LYS A 235 18.49 30.38 -1.31
CA LYS A 235 17.48 29.47 -0.78
C LYS A 235 16.59 30.20 0.23
N ILE A 236 15.30 30.25 -0.09
CA ILE A 236 14.24 30.71 0.80
C ILE A 236 13.66 29.47 1.50
N ASP A 237 13.95 29.33 2.80
CA ASP A 237 13.40 28.27 3.63
C ASP A 237 13.05 28.77 5.03
N GLN A 238 12.54 27.87 5.87
CA GLN A 238 12.09 28.14 7.24
C GLN A 238 13.07 28.95 8.11
N HIS A 239 14.37 28.92 7.82
CA HIS A 239 15.36 29.69 8.58
C HIS A 239 15.39 31.15 8.16
N ASN A 240 15.00 31.49 6.93
CA ASN A 240 15.03 32.85 6.38
C ASN A 240 13.62 33.43 6.13
N LEU A 241 12.56 32.71 6.53
CA LEU A 241 11.16 33.15 6.43
C LEU A 241 10.78 34.27 7.41
N TYR A 242 11.66 34.68 8.31
CA TYR A 242 11.43 35.88 9.13
C TYR A 242 11.51 37.17 8.30
N GLU A 243 12.14 37.13 7.12
CA GLU A 243 12.20 38.29 6.22
C GLU A 243 10.90 38.43 5.44
N GLU A 244 10.22 39.56 5.61
CA GLU A 244 8.90 39.81 5.02
C GLU A 244 8.90 39.67 3.49
N LYS A 245 10.01 40.04 2.82
CA LYS A 245 10.19 39.87 1.37
C LYS A 245 10.12 38.40 0.92
N HIS A 246 10.68 37.48 1.71
CA HIS A 246 10.68 36.05 1.40
C HIS A 246 9.28 35.43 1.56
N LEU A 247 8.55 35.83 2.60
CA LEU A 247 7.15 35.43 2.77
C LEU A 247 6.28 35.91 1.61
N ARG A 248 6.46 37.17 1.18
CA ARG A 248 5.71 37.73 0.06
C ARG A 248 6.00 37.02 -1.26
N VAL A 249 7.22 36.55 -1.50
CA VAL A 249 7.53 35.71 -2.68
C VAL A 249 6.77 34.39 -2.61
N ILE A 250 6.79 33.68 -1.48
CA ILE A 250 6.09 32.40 -1.34
C ILE A 250 4.57 32.59 -1.51
N SER A 251 3.99 33.56 -0.83
CA SER A 251 2.55 33.88 -0.98
C SER A 251 2.21 34.26 -2.42
N GLY A 252 3.03 35.12 -3.04
CA GLY A 252 2.85 35.54 -4.42
C GLY A 252 2.98 34.41 -5.45
N LEU A 253 3.76 33.37 -5.15
CA LEU A 253 3.83 32.15 -5.96
C LEU A 253 2.58 31.27 -5.76
N SER A 254 2.10 31.11 -4.52
CA SER A 254 0.88 30.34 -4.23
C SER A 254 -0.40 30.98 -4.75
N GLU A 255 -0.44 32.29 -4.94
CA GLU A 255 -1.59 33.03 -5.50
C GLU A 255 -1.62 33.02 -7.05
N THR A 256 -0.62 32.40 -7.69
CA THR A 256 -0.47 32.42 -9.14
C THR A 256 -1.57 31.62 -9.83
N THR A 257 -2.20 32.20 -10.85
CA THR A 257 -3.24 31.51 -11.63
C THR A 257 -2.63 30.70 -12.78
N PRO A 258 -3.16 29.50 -13.06
CA PRO A 258 -2.83 28.77 -14.27
C PRO A 258 -3.12 29.63 -15.50
N SER A 259 -2.22 29.59 -16.48
CA SER A 259 -2.38 30.25 -17.78
C SER A 259 -2.59 29.20 -18.86
N ASP A 260 -3.71 29.28 -19.57
CA ASP A 260 -4.01 28.40 -20.71
C ASP A 260 -3.26 28.81 -21.99
N ALA A 261 -2.67 30.02 -21.99
CA ALA A 261 -1.93 30.54 -23.12
C ALA A 261 -0.50 29.99 -23.11
N HIS A 262 -0.11 29.31 -24.20
CA HIS A 262 1.29 29.05 -24.51
C HIS A 262 1.94 30.37 -24.92
N ALA A 263 2.26 31.21 -23.94
CA ALA A 263 2.97 32.45 -24.19
C ALA A 263 4.36 32.13 -24.76
N PRO A 264 4.83 32.86 -25.80
CA PRO A 264 6.21 32.76 -26.23
C PRO A 264 7.10 33.13 -25.04
N MET A 265 8.00 32.22 -24.68
CA MET A 265 8.84 32.31 -23.48
C MET A 265 10.29 32.02 -23.85
N ASN A 266 11.22 32.78 -23.29
CA ASN A 266 12.64 32.42 -23.38
C ASN A 266 12.94 31.26 -22.41
N TYR A 267 13.25 30.07 -22.94
CA TYR A 267 13.59 28.89 -22.12
C TYR A 267 15.08 28.81 -21.76
N GLN A 268 15.93 29.62 -22.40
CA GLN A 268 17.38 29.58 -22.25
C GLN A 268 17.87 30.50 -21.12
N GLU A 269 17.17 31.61 -20.89
CA GLU A 269 17.53 32.61 -19.89
C GLU A 269 16.38 32.90 -18.93
N GLY A 270 16.71 33.27 -17.68
CA GLY A 270 15.74 33.66 -16.67
C GLY A 270 16.08 33.10 -15.29
N LEU A 271 15.05 32.80 -14.50
CA LEU A 271 15.21 32.17 -13.19
C LEU A 271 14.69 30.73 -13.22
N GLU A 272 15.45 29.82 -12.65
CA GLU A 272 14.99 28.45 -12.38
C GLU A 272 14.69 28.32 -10.88
N LEU A 273 13.47 27.91 -10.56
CA LEU A 273 12.97 27.76 -9.20
C LEU A 273 12.78 26.29 -8.89
N LEU A 274 13.49 25.78 -7.87
CA LEU A 274 13.18 24.48 -7.27
C LEU A 274 12.21 24.70 -6.10
N LEU A 275 10.94 24.40 -6.35
CA LEU A 275 9.86 24.51 -5.37
C LEU A 275 9.77 23.22 -4.57
N GLN A 276 9.76 23.34 -3.25
CA GLN A 276 9.58 22.23 -2.33
C GLN A 276 8.30 22.42 -1.51
N PHE A 277 7.49 21.37 -1.43
CA PHE A 277 6.16 21.40 -0.82
C PHE A 277 6.13 20.65 0.51
N LYS A 278 5.26 21.10 1.43
CA LYS A 278 4.99 20.32 2.65
C LYS A 278 4.42 18.95 2.28
N GLY A 279 5.03 17.90 2.83
CA GLY A 279 4.73 16.51 2.45
C GLY A 279 5.82 15.86 1.60
N GLY A 280 6.79 16.63 1.08
CA GLY A 280 7.96 16.10 0.39
C GLY A 280 7.85 16.06 -1.13
N GLY A 281 6.92 16.83 -1.70
CA GLY A 281 6.84 17.09 -3.13
C GLY A 281 7.89 18.10 -3.59
N GLU A 282 8.40 17.94 -4.81
CA GLU A 282 9.33 18.88 -5.43
C GLU A 282 9.09 19.00 -6.94
N ILE A 283 9.26 20.22 -7.47
CA ILE A 283 9.17 20.49 -8.90
C ILE A 283 10.06 21.66 -9.28
N ILE A 284 10.56 21.64 -10.52
CA ILE A 284 11.31 22.73 -11.12
C ILE A 284 10.34 23.59 -11.94
N ALA A 285 10.47 24.90 -11.80
CA ALA A 285 9.77 25.89 -12.60
C ALA A 285 10.79 26.85 -13.23
N HIS A 286 10.63 27.14 -14.52
CA HIS A 286 11.38 28.18 -15.22
C HIS A 286 10.54 29.45 -15.21
N VAL A 287 11.14 30.60 -14.95
CA VAL A 287 10.49 31.92 -14.95
C VAL A 287 11.18 32.81 -15.95
N ASP A 288 10.40 33.32 -16.88
CA ASP A 288 10.83 34.32 -17.85
C ASP A 288 10.60 35.71 -17.24
N LEU A 289 11.70 36.43 -17.05
CA LEU A 289 11.70 37.74 -16.39
C LEU A 289 11.05 38.84 -17.24
N GLU A 290 10.96 38.65 -18.57
CA GLU A 290 10.37 39.65 -19.46
C GLU A 290 8.84 39.54 -19.46
N THR A 291 8.32 38.30 -19.53
CA THR A 291 6.88 38.05 -19.65
C THR A 291 6.19 37.77 -18.32
N GLY A 292 6.96 37.44 -17.27
CA GLY A 292 6.42 36.96 -16.00
C GLY A 292 5.77 35.58 -16.10
N THR A 293 5.95 34.89 -17.23
CA THR A 293 5.45 33.52 -17.42
C THR A 293 6.30 32.57 -16.58
N MET A 294 5.66 31.67 -15.86
CA MET A 294 6.30 30.56 -15.17
C MET A 294 5.89 29.25 -15.83
N PHE A 295 6.86 28.50 -16.32
CA PHE A 295 6.67 27.18 -16.92
C PHE A 295 7.17 26.09 -15.96
N MET A 296 6.26 25.23 -15.52
CA MET A 296 6.57 24.13 -14.62
C MET A 296 6.89 22.85 -15.39
N GLN A 297 7.73 21.99 -14.81
CA GLN A 297 8.15 20.73 -15.43
C GLN A 297 6.99 19.76 -15.75
N ASN A 298 5.85 19.88 -15.08
CA ASN A 298 4.60 19.17 -15.40
C ASN A 298 3.90 19.73 -16.68
N ARG A 299 4.56 20.62 -17.42
CA ARG A 299 4.12 21.27 -18.66
C ARG A 299 2.96 22.24 -18.47
N ARG A 300 2.82 22.79 -17.27
CA ARG A 300 1.82 23.82 -16.98
C ARG A 300 2.44 25.19 -16.98
N HIS A 301 1.71 26.14 -17.53
CA HIS A 301 2.06 27.55 -17.52
C HIS A 301 1.27 28.27 -16.43
N TYR A 302 1.91 29.22 -15.79
CA TYR A 302 1.35 30.08 -14.75
C TYR A 302 1.78 31.52 -15.03
N GLN A 303 0.92 32.48 -14.71
CA GLN A 303 1.24 33.90 -14.91
C GLN A 303 1.51 34.56 -13.56
N LEU A 304 2.76 34.93 -13.30
CA LEU A 304 3.12 35.65 -12.09
C LEU A 304 2.53 37.06 -12.11
N SER A 305 2.13 37.55 -10.95
CA SER A 305 1.77 38.96 -10.78
C SER A 305 3.01 39.84 -10.94
N GLU A 306 2.86 41.06 -11.45
CA GLU A 306 3.96 42.04 -11.57
C GLU A 306 4.67 42.27 -10.23
N LYS A 307 3.92 42.21 -9.12
CA LYS A 307 4.45 42.34 -7.77
C LYS A 307 5.34 41.15 -7.38
N THR A 308 4.91 39.93 -7.70
CA THR A 308 5.71 38.71 -7.44
C THR A 308 6.98 38.71 -8.30
N LEU A 309 6.85 39.10 -9.57
CA LEU A 309 7.96 39.15 -10.52
C LEU A 309 9.04 40.16 -10.10
N SER A 310 8.62 41.38 -9.74
CA SER A 310 9.53 42.43 -9.27
C SER A 310 10.27 42.03 -7.99
N LEU A 311 9.59 41.41 -7.03
CA LEU A 311 10.22 40.88 -5.81
C LEU A 311 11.24 39.77 -6.11
N LEU A 312 10.90 38.82 -6.99
CA LEU A 312 11.83 37.76 -7.40
C LEU A 312 13.08 38.33 -8.06
N THR A 313 12.88 39.32 -8.93
CA THR A 313 13.94 40.04 -9.63
C THR A 313 14.84 40.76 -8.63
N GLU A 314 14.27 41.58 -7.75
CA GLU A 314 15.00 42.33 -6.72
C GLU A 314 15.88 41.41 -5.84
N ILE A 315 15.32 40.29 -5.38
CA ILE A 315 16.05 39.32 -4.55
C ILE A 315 17.18 38.68 -5.35
N ALA A 316 16.94 38.32 -6.61
CA ALA A 316 17.95 37.68 -7.46
C ALA A 316 19.14 38.60 -7.76
N TRP A 317 18.91 39.88 -8.07
CA TRP A 317 19.97 40.84 -8.40
C TRP A 317 20.74 41.31 -7.17
N ARG A 318 20.09 41.52 -6.02
CA ARG A 318 20.78 41.99 -4.81
C ARG A 318 21.78 40.97 -4.27
N GLU A 319 21.39 39.69 -4.22
CA GLU A 319 22.26 38.62 -3.72
C GLU A 319 23.39 38.26 -4.71
N ARG A 320 23.24 38.63 -5.99
CA ARG A 320 24.31 38.55 -6.99
C ARG A 320 25.37 39.62 -6.76
N ASP A 321 24.99 40.84 -6.40
CA ASP A 321 25.94 41.94 -6.17
C ASP A 321 26.68 41.81 -4.82
N GLU A 322 26.18 41.00 -3.89
CA GLU A 322 26.77 40.74 -2.57
C GLU A 322 27.76 39.54 -2.56
N ASN A 323 27.87 38.75 -3.63
CA ASN A 323 28.76 37.57 -3.76
C ASN A 323 29.89 37.75 -4.78
#